data_AF-T0S5N8-F1
#
_entry.id   AF-T0S5N8-F1
#
_cell.length_a   1.000
_cell.length_b   1.000
_cell.length_c   1.000
_cell.angle_alpha   90.00
_cell.angle_beta   90.00
_cell.angle_gamma   90.00
#
_symmetry.space_group_name_H-M   'P 1'
#
loop_
_entity.id
_entity.type
_entity.pdbx_description
1 polymer ?
#
loop_
_entity_poly.entity_id
_entity_poly.type
_entity_poly.pdbx_seq_one_letter_code
_entity_poly.pdbx_strand_id
1 'polypeptide(L)'
;MTKIKSEDRLLESVIAGAQRVINGKDELNKINVFPVADGDTGSNLASVMQTIVDNLSNNKYSTNLLLDEVASAALIGARGNSGIIFAQYLNAVSDYYGVYETNLEILVVAFNKAVRNAYDSLIEPKEGTILSVMRRWADVLLITFKESSSFENALLEAKAEAWKALKETQFQMSILKKNKLVDSGAKGFYYFVSGFTDAYCGESLGGQQEKIIPNKIEEDKTFIKEHFISEAPKNRYCSEFIIKESQKQENRLKSKLVYESRGG
;
A
#
# COMPACT_ATOMS: atom_id res chain seq x y z
N MET A 1 -10.76 24.11 23.49
CA MET A 1 -10.37 23.44 22.24
C MET A 1 -9.06 22.72 22.50
N THR A 2 -9.16 21.45 22.86
CA THR A 2 -8.02 20.62 23.24
C THR A 2 -7.21 20.34 21.97
N LYS A 3 -5.99 20.88 21.87
CA LYS A 3 -5.04 20.49 20.82
C LYS A 3 -4.83 18.98 20.94
N ILE A 4 -5.35 18.21 19.99
CA ILE A 4 -5.02 16.81 19.83
C ILE A 4 -3.49 16.75 19.68
N LYS A 5 -2.81 15.99 20.55
CA LYS A 5 -1.35 15.80 20.43
C LYS A 5 -1.08 15.05 19.13
N SER A 6 0.01 15.36 18.42
CA SER A 6 0.29 14.82 17.08
C SER A 6 0.31 13.29 17.00
N GLU A 7 0.53 12.61 18.12
CA GLU A 7 0.58 11.14 18.23
C GLU A 7 -0.80 10.50 18.11
N ASP A 8 -1.84 11.09 18.71
CA ASP A 8 -3.23 10.61 18.60
C ASP A 8 -3.70 10.73 17.13
N ARG A 9 -3.28 11.81 16.44
CA ARG A 9 -3.57 11.98 14.99
C ARG A 9 -2.95 10.88 14.14
N LEU A 10 -1.73 10.42 14.45
CA LEU A 10 -1.08 9.36 13.67
C LEU A 10 -1.78 8.02 13.85
N LEU A 11 -2.15 7.65 15.08
CA LEU A 11 -2.92 6.43 15.34
C LEU A 11 -4.25 6.43 14.55
N GLU A 12 -5.02 7.51 14.68
CA GLU A 12 -6.29 7.69 13.97
C GLU A 12 -6.10 7.60 12.44
N SER A 13 -5.00 8.16 11.93
CA SER A 13 -4.67 8.13 10.50
C SER A 13 -4.36 6.73 10.01
N VAL A 14 -3.57 5.95 10.75
CA VAL A 14 -3.29 4.55 10.40
C VAL A 14 -4.59 3.73 10.39
N ILE A 15 -5.43 3.89 11.43
CA ILE A 15 -6.72 3.18 11.53
C ILE A 15 -7.64 3.58 10.36
N ALA A 16 -7.77 4.87 10.04
CA ALA A 16 -8.61 5.35 8.96
C ALA A 16 -8.13 4.85 7.58
N GLY A 17 -6.81 4.86 7.35
CA GLY A 17 -6.21 4.27 6.15
C GLY A 17 -6.51 2.78 6.03
N ALA A 18 -6.29 2.02 7.09
CA ALA A 18 -6.56 0.59 7.14
C ALA A 18 -8.04 0.27 6.88
N GLN A 19 -8.95 0.98 7.53
CA GLN A 19 -10.40 0.84 7.34
C GLN A 19 -10.83 1.15 5.90
N ARG A 20 -10.24 2.16 5.25
CA ARG A 20 -10.55 2.47 3.85
C ARG A 20 -10.17 1.33 2.91
N VAL A 21 -9.04 0.66 3.17
CA VAL A 21 -8.65 -0.54 2.40
C VAL A 21 -9.60 -1.71 2.67
N ILE A 22 -9.94 -1.97 3.94
CA ILE A 22 -10.86 -3.05 4.33
C ILE A 22 -12.22 -2.87 3.62
N ASN A 23 -12.77 -1.66 3.65
CA ASN A 23 -14.04 -1.34 2.99
C ASN A 23 -13.96 -1.43 1.46
N GLY A 24 -12.77 -1.21 0.89
CA GLY A 24 -12.51 -1.34 -0.55
C GLY A 24 -12.26 -2.77 -1.04
N LYS A 25 -12.21 -3.77 -0.15
CA LYS A 25 -11.82 -5.16 -0.46
C LYS A 25 -12.48 -5.72 -1.74
N ASP A 26 -13.81 -5.66 -1.83
CA ASP A 26 -14.53 -6.32 -2.92
C ASP A 26 -14.30 -5.63 -4.27
N GLU A 27 -14.14 -4.31 -4.25
CA GLU A 27 -13.76 -3.54 -5.43
C GLU A 27 -12.34 -3.88 -5.89
N LEU A 28 -11.39 -3.97 -4.96
CA LEU A 28 -10.00 -4.33 -5.25
C LEU A 28 -9.90 -5.74 -5.83
N ASN A 29 -10.67 -6.70 -5.29
CA ASN A 29 -10.78 -8.05 -5.82
C ASN A 29 -11.34 -8.06 -7.24
N LYS A 30 -12.38 -7.24 -7.50
CA LYS A 30 -13.05 -7.19 -8.81
C LYS A 30 -12.12 -6.71 -9.94
N ILE A 31 -11.18 -5.82 -9.65
CA ILE A 31 -10.25 -5.28 -10.65
C ILE A 31 -8.91 -6.01 -10.73
N ASN A 32 -8.72 -7.08 -9.95
CA ASN A 32 -7.49 -7.84 -9.91
C ASN A 32 -7.33 -8.68 -11.19
N VAL A 33 -6.59 -8.16 -12.16
CA VAL A 33 -6.30 -8.81 -13.44
C VAL A 33 -4.80 -8.99 -13.71
N PHE A 34 -3.94 -8.51 -12.81
CA PHE A 34 -2.48 -8.58 -12.91
C PHE A 34 -1.86 -8.96 -11.55
N PRO A 35 -0.83 -9.83 -11.53
CA PRO A 35 -0.32 -10.63 -12.64
C PRO A 35 -1.26 -11.78 -13.01
N VAL A 36 -2.12 -12.19 -12.08
CA VAL A 36 -3.08 -13.27 -12.26
C VAL A 36 -4.46 -12.76 -11.85
N ALA A 37 -5.48 -13.11 -12.65
CA ALA A 37 -6.87 -12.75 -12.38
C ALA A 37 -7.53 -13.75 -11.41
N ASP A 38 -7.01 -13.86 -10.19
CA ASP A 38 -7.51 -14.76 -9.14
C ASP A 38 -8.46 -14.06 -8.14
N GLY A 39 -8.62 -12.74 -8.26
CA GLY A 39 -9.59 -11.98 -7.48
C GLY A 39 -9.28 -11.90 -5.98
N ASP A 40 -8.02 -12.04 -5.58
CA ASP A 40 -7.64 -12.11 -4.16
C ASP A 40 -6.94 -10.85 -3.59
N THR A 41 -6.50 -9.91 -4.44
CA THR A 41 -5.66 -8.78 -4.01
C THR A 41 -6.31 -7.95 -2.90
N GLY A 42 -7.60 -7.66 -3.01
CA GLY A 42 -8.35 -6.96 -1.97
C GLY A 42 -8.44 -7.75 -0.67
N SER A 43 -8.66 -9.07 -0.74
CA SER A 43 -8.67 -9.95 0.43
C SER A 43 -7.31 -10.01 1.12
N ASN A 44 -6.23 -10.08 0.33
CA ASN A 44 -4.85 -10.10 0.81
C ASN A 44 -4.50 -8.80 1.54
N LEU A 45 -4.81 -7.64 0.94
CA LEU A 45 -4.59 -6.34 1.58
C LEU A 45 -5.49 -6.13 2.81
N ALA A 46 -6.77 -6.50 2.74
CA ALA A 46 -7.68 -6.39 3.88
C ALA A 46 -7.24 -7.25 5.06
N SER A 47 -6.63 -8.42 4.83
CA SER A 47 -6.06 -9.27 5.90
C SER A 47 -4.97 -8.54 6.69
N VAL A 48 -4.04 -7.88 6.00
CA VAL A 48 -2.99 -7.05 6.64
C VAL A 48 -3.62 -5.95 7.47
N MET A 49 -4.56 -5.22 6.88
CA MET A 49 -5.18 -4.05 7.50
C MET A 49 -6.06 -4.42 8.69
N GLN A 50 -6.79 -5.53 8.62
CA GLN A 50 -7.59 -6.03 9.72
C GLN A 50 -6.69 -6.43 10.89
N THR A 51 -5.56 -7.10 10.61
CA THR A 51 -4.60 -7.48 11.66
C THR A 51 -4.01 -6.23 12.33
N ILE A 52 -3.69 -5.17 11.56
CA ILE A 52 -3.25 -3.88 12.13
C ILE A 52 -4.33 -3.29 13.05
N VAL A 53 -5.57 -3.17 12.56
CA VAL A 53 -6.68 -2.59 13.35
C VAL A 53 -6.95 -3.39 14.62
N ASP A 54 -6.89 -4.72 14.56
CA ASP A 54 -7.16 -5.59 15.72
C ASP A 54 -6.06 -5.54 16.78
N ASN A 55 -4.81 -5.27 16.38
CA ASN A 55 -3.67 -5.16 17.31
C ASN A 55 -3.51 -3.75 17.90
N LEU A 56 -3.98 -2.72 17.19
CA LEU A 56 -3.96 -1.36 17.70
C LEU A 56 -5.12 -1.15 18.69
N SER A 57 -4.77 -0.71 19.90
CA SER A 57 -5.72 -0.47 21.00
C SER A 57 -5.99 1.02 21.17
N ASN A 58 -7.00 1.41 21.95
CA ASN A 58 -7.23 2.83 22.30
C ASN A 58 -6.25 3.34 23.38
N ASN A 59 -5.03 2.82 23.41
CA ASN A 59 -3.98 3.24 24.34
C ASN A 59 -3.21 4.43 23.76
N LYS A 60 -2.47 5.13 24.64
CA LYS A 60 -1.53 6.17 24.21
C LYS A 60 -0.28 5.53 23.64
N TYR A 61 0.02 5.82 22.38
CA TYR A 61 1.24 5.39 21.71
C TYR A 61 2.23 6.54 21.58
N SER A 62 3.52 6.26 21.80
CA SER A 62 4.57 7.04 21.15
C SER A 62 4.62 6.68 19.66
N THR A 63 5.15 7.55 18.80
CA THR A 63 5.28 7.22 17.37
C THR A 63 6.11 5.95 17.13
N ASN A 64 7.19 5.72 17.90
CA ASN A 64 7.99 4.50 17.79
C ASN A 64 7.15 3.26 18.07
N LEU A 65 6.45 3.24 19.22
CA LEU A 65 5.65 2.09 19.61
C LEU A 65 4.50 1.84 18.61
N LEU A 66 3.88 2.90 18.09
CA LEU A 66 2.86 2.77 17.07
C LEU A 66 3.40 2.10 15.81
N LEU A 67 4.55 2.57 15.29
CA LEU A 67 5.14 2.00 14.08
C LEU A 67 5.59 0.55 14.27
N ASP A 68 6.15 0.21 15.44
CA ASP A 68 6.57 -1.15 15.77
C ASP A 68 5.37 -2.12 15.82
N GLU A 69 4.26 -1.71 16.44
CA GLU A 69 3.03 -2.49 16.48
C GLU A 69 2.40 -2.64 15.10
N VAL A 70 2.38 -1.57 14.30
CA VAL A 70 1.91 -1.61 12.90
C VAL A 70 2.77 -2.55 12.06
N ALA A 71 4.09 -2.47 12.17
CA ALA A 71 5.02 -3.33 11.45
C ALA A 71 4.84 -4.81 11.82
N SER A 72 4.80 -5.11 13.11
CA SER A 72 4.59 -6.46 13.64
C SER A 72 3.26 -7.05 13.17
N ALA A 73 2.16 -6.29 13.35
CA ALA A 73 0.84 -6.72 12.92
C ALA A 73 0.74 -6.90 11.40
N ALA A 74 1.38 -6.02 10.62
CA ALA A 74 1.40 -6.13 9.17
C ALA A 74 2.10 -7.42 8.70
N LEU A 75 3.24 -7.77 9.30
CA LEU A 75 3.97 -9.00 8.99
C LEU A 75 3.18 -10.26 9.37
N ILE A 76 2.47 -10.24 10.51
CA ILE A 76 1.59 -11.35 10.93
C ILE A 76 0.39 -11.51 9.99
N GLY A 77 -0.19 -10.38 9.56
CA GLY A 77 -1.37 -10.34 8.69
C GLY A 77 -1.08 -10.53 7.20
N ALA A 78 0.20 -10.52 6.81
CA ALA A 78 0.67 -10.62 5.44
C ALA A 78 0.22 -11.92 4.77
N ARG A 79 -0.43 -11.78 3.62
CA ARG A 79 -0.85 -12.87 2.73
C ARG A 79 -0.76 -12.39 1.30
N GLY A 80 -0.37 -13.25 0.37
CA GLY A 80 -0.28 -12.86 -1.03
C GLY A 80 0.89 -11.91 -1.28
N ASN A 81 1.27 -11.78 -2.55
CA ASN A 81 2.31 -10.82 -2.95
C ASN A 81 1.95 -9.38 -2.53
N SER A 82 0.71 -8.94 -2.78
CA SER A 82 0.27 -7.57 -2.45
C SER A 82 0.33 -7.28 -0.95
N GLY A 83 -0.07 -8.24 -0.10
CA GLY A 83 0.01 -8.10 1.35
C GLY A 83 1.45 -8.11 1.86
N ILE A 84 2.30 -8.99 1.32
CA ILE A 84 3.73 -9.05 1.68
C ILE A 84 4.45 -7.76 1.31
N ILE A 85 4.26 -7.22 0.10
CA ILE A 85 4.89 -5.96 -0.33
C ILE A 85 4.52 -4.83 0.64
N PHE A 86 3.23 -4.72 1.00
CA PHE A 86 2.76 -3.69 1.92
C PHE A 86 3.36 -3.89 3.32
N ALA A 87 3.35 -5.12 3.83
CA ALA A 87 3.92 -5.43 5.14
C ALA A 87 5.42 -5.14 5.20
N GLN A 88 6.18 -5.44 4.16
CA GLN A 88 7.61 -5.13 4.08
C GLN A 88 7.86 -3.62 4.03
N TYR A 89 7.00 -2.86 3.34
CA TYR A 89 7.05 -1.40 3.38
C TYR A 89 6.84 -0.87 4.80
N LEU A 90 5.77 -1.27 5.49
CA LEU A 90 5.47 -0.81 6.85
C LEU A 90 6.56 -1.22 7.85
N ASN A 91 7.08 -2.44 7.74
CA ASN A 91 8.19 -2.91 8.56
C ASN A 91 9.43 -2.01 8.39
N ALA A 92 9.79 -1.71 7.14
CA ALA A 92 10.90 -0.81 6.84
C ALA A 92 10.68 0.62 7.32
N VAL A 93 9.43 1.12 7.34
CA VAL A 93 9.12 2.43 7.93
C VAL A 93 9.48 2.44 9.42
N SER A 94 9.13 1.39 10.17
CA SER A 94 9.51 1.29 11.59
C SER A 94 11.02 1.24 11.77
N ASP A 95 11.70 0.39 10.99
CA ASP A 95 13.15 0.23 11.05
C ASP A 95 13.90 1.55 10.77
N TYR A 96 13.46 2.32 9.78
CA TYR A 96 14.10 3.59 9.43
C TYR A 96 13.73 4.77 10.33
N TYR A 97 12.59 4.70 11.00
CA TYR A 97 12.22 5.75 11.97
C TYR A 97 13.15 5.70 13.19
N GLY A 98 13.51 4.50 13.64
CA GLY A 98 14.53 4.30 14.68
C GLY A 98 14.12 4.81 16.07
N VAL A 99 15.03 4.67 17.04
CA VAL A 99 14.68 4.82 18.47
C VAL A 99 15.24 6.10 19.12
N TYR A 100 16.19 6.79 18.48
CA TYR A 100 17.05 7.78 19.17
C TYR A 100 16.65 9.25 18.97
N GLU A 101 16.02 9.60 17.85
CA GLU A 101 15.49 10.94 17.59
C GLU A 101 14.13 10.79 16.92
N THR A 102 13.07 11.39 17.49
CA THR A 102 11.69 11.18 17.03
C THR A 102 11.06 12.50 16.62
N ASN A 103 10.88 12.70 15.32
CA ASN A 103 10.21 13.87 14.77
C ASN A 103 9.61 13.55 13.39
N LEU A 104 8.79 14.47 12.86
CA LEU A 104 8.12 14.29 11.56
C LEU A 104 9.10 14.22 10.38
N GLU A 105 10.26 14.86 10.45
CA GLU A 105 11.27 14.80 9.39
C GLU A 105 11.80 13.37 9.22
N ILE A 106 12.12 12.71 10.33
CA ILE A 106 12.59 11.32 10.34
C ILE A 106 11.48 10.39 9.83
N LEU A 107 10.22 10.63 10.21
CA LEU A 107 9.07 9.87 9.71
C LEU A 107 8.92 9.98 8.19
N VAL A 108 8.99 11.19 7.65
CA VAL A 108 8.90 11.43 6.21
C VAL A 108 10.07 10.79 5.46
N VAL A 109 11.28 10.87 6.00
CA VAL A 109 12.46 10.17 5.45
C VAL A 109 12.28 8.65 5.52
N ALA A 110 11.70 8.12 6.59
CA ALA A 110 11.44 6.69 6.76
C ALA A 110 10.46 6.16 5.69
N PHE A 111 9.35 6.88 5.45
CA PHE A 111 8.43 6.55 4.35
C PHE A 111 9.15 6.47 2.99
N ASN A 112 9.99 7.46 2.67
CA ASN A 112 10.73 7.46 1.41
C ASN A 112 11.74 6.30 1.31
N LYS A 113 12.54 6.07 2.37
CA LYS A 113 13.54 4.99 2.37
C LYS A 113 12.89 3.61 2.31
N ALA A 114 11.72 3.43 2.94
CA ALA A 114 11.01 2.16 2.98
C ALA A 114 10.56 1.67 1.59
N VAL A 115 10.38 2.57 0.60
CA VAL A 115 10.03 2.21 -0.78
C VAL A 115 10.99 1.15 -1.33
N ARG A 116 12.30 1.29 -1.07
CA ARG A 116 13.29 0.33 -1.57
C ARG A 116 13.04 -1.08 -1.06
N ASN A 117 12.61 -1.26 0.19
CA ASN A 117 12.32 -2.59 0.75
C ASN A 117 11.08 -3.22 0.09
N ALA A 118 10.11 -2.41 -0.34
CA ALA A 118 8.99 -2.91 -1.13
C ALA A 118 9.46 -3.45 -2.49
N TYR A 119 10.38 -2.76 -3.18
CA TYR A 119 11.01 -3.26 -4.41
C TYR A 119 11.82 -4.53 -4.16
N ASP A 120 12.66 -4.52 -3.12
CA ASP A 120 13.57 -5.62 -2.78
C ASP A 120 12.85 -6.87 -2.26
N SER A 121 11.58 -6.74 -1.82
CA SER A 121 10.72 -7.87 -1.45
C SER A 121 10.29 -8.74 -2.64
N LEU A 122 10.47 -8.25 -3.88
CA LEU A 122 10.08 -8.94 -5.09
C LEU A 122 11.30 -9.38 -5.90
N ILE A 123 11.19 -10.56 -6.53
CA ILE A 123 12.21 -11.06 -7.46
C ILE A 123 12.22 -10.21 -8.73
N GLU A 124 11.04 -9.87 -9.25
CA GLU A 124 10.87 -9.05 -10.45
C GLU A 124 9.91 -7.88 -10.18
N PRO A 125 10.39 -6.77 -9.59
CA PRO A 125 9.56 -5.58 -9.41
C PRO A 125 9.12 -5.01 -10.75
N LYS A 126 7.86 -4.58 -10.85
CA LYS A 126 7.26 -4.01 -12.07
C LYS A 126 6.70 -2.62 -11.77
N GLU A 127 7.09 -1.64 -12.58
CA GLU A 127 6.36 -0.37 -12.66
C GLU A 127 4.97 -0.61 -13.28
N GLY A 128 4.00 0.26 -12.98
CA GLY A 128 2.59 0.01 -13.27
C GLY A 128 1.84 -0.72 -12.17
N THR A 129 2.48 -0.95 -11.02
CA THR A 129 1.90 -1.68 -9.88
C THR A 129 1.88 -0.80 -8.62
N ILE A 130 1.51 -1.40 -7.47
CA ILE A 130 1.64 -0.81 -6.13
C ILE A 130 2.94 -0.02 -5.91
N LEU A 131 4.07 -0.50 -6.47
CA LEU A 131 5.38 0.12 -6.34
C LEU A 131 5.43 1.54 -6.93
N SER A 132 4.80 1.75 -8.10
CA SER A 132 4.82 3.05 -8.79
C SER A 132 4.10 4.13 -8.00
N VAL A 133 2.94 3.79 -7.41
CA VAL A 133 2.16 4.73 -6.59
C VAL A 133 2.84 4.96 -5.25
N MET A 134 3.37 3.91 -4.62
CA MET A 134 4.12 4.01 -3.36
C MET A 134 5.34 4.91 -3.49
N ARG A 135 6.14 4.72 -4.54
CA ARG A 135 7.29 5.57 -4.86
C ARG A 135 6.86 7.03 -5.10
N ARG A 136 5.86 7.26 -5.96
CA ARG A 136 5.38 8.62 -6.26
C ARG A 136 4.93 9.34 -5.00
N TRP A 137 4.11 8.69 -4.18
CA TRP A 137 3.61 9.26 -2.93
C TRP A 137 4.76 9.64 -1.99
N ALA A 138 5.70 8.73 -1.77
CA ALA A 138 6.77 8.95 -0.81
C ALA A 138 7.81 9.99 -1.30
N ASP A 139 8.07 10.07 -2.60
CA ASP A 139 8.95 11.09 -3.19
C ASP A 139 8.34 12.49 -3.04
N VAL A 140 7.06 12.65 -3.39
CA VAL A 140 6.35 13.94 -3.29
C VAL A 140 6.21 14.36 -1.84
N LEU A 141 5.89 13.43 -0.93
CA LEU A 141 5.82 13.71 0.51
C LEU A 141 7.14 14.29 1.03
N LEU A 142 8.27 13.68 0.67
CA LEU A 142 9.59 14.12 1.10
C LEU A 142 9.96 15.49 0.52
N ILE A 143 9.74 15.70 -0.78
CA ILE A 143 10.06 16.97 -1.46
C ILE A 143 9.23 18.11 -0.87
N THR A 144 7.90 17.96 -0.82
CA THR A 144 7.00 19.00 -0.33
C THR A 144 7.25 19.30 1.15
N PHE A 145 7.53 18.27 1.97
CA PHE A 145 7.85 18.49 3.39
C PHE A 145 9.14 19.30 3.57
N LYS A 146 10.19 19.03 2.78
CA LYS A 146 11.44 19.80 2.83
C LYS A 146 11.24 21.26 2.43
N GLU A 147 10.34 21.53 1.49
CA GLU A 147 10.06 22.89 1.02
C GLU A 147 9.17 23.68 1.98
N SER A 148 8.11 23.06 2.52
CA SER A 148 7.09 23.77 3.30
C SER A 148 7.19 23.57 4.81
N SER A 149 7.94 22.58 5.29
CA SER A 149 8.01 22.17 6.71
C SER A 149 6.63 21.88 7.34
N SER A 150 5.62 21.59 6.52
CA SER A 150 4.26 21.28 6.95
C SER A 150 3.90 19.88 6.48
N PHE A 151 3.66 18.98 7.44
CA PHE A 151 3.32 17.60 7.15
C PHE A 151 1.92 17.48 6.55
N GLU A 152 0.96 18.30 7.00
CA GLU A 152 -0.38 18.38 6.40
C GLU A 152 -0.32 18.73 4.91
N ASN A 153 0.41 19.80 4.55
CA ASN A 153 0.55 20.21 3.16
C ASN A 153 1.24 19.12 2.32
N ALA A 154 2.30 18.51 2.86
CA ALA A 154 3.01 17.44 2.18
C ALA A 154 2.13 16.20 1.97
N LEU A 155 1.30 15.81 2.94
CA LEU A 155 0.35 14.71 2.81
C LEU A 155 -0.72 14.99 1.75
N LEU A 156 -1.28 16.20 1.71
CA LEU A 156 -2.30 16.59 0.74
C LEU A 156 -1.76 16.54 -0.70
N GLU A 157 -0.56 17.08 -0.93
CA GLU A 157 0.09 17.04 -2.25
C GLU A 157 0.47 15.61 -2.63
N ALA A 158 1.06 14.84 -1.70
CA ALA A 158 1.41 13.45 -1.94
C ALA A 158 0.17 12.59 -2.26
N LYS A 159 -0.97 12.81 -1.58
CA LYS A 159 -2.24 12.15 -1.91
C LYS A 159 -2.68 12.46 -3.34
N ALA A 160 -2.64 13.74 -3.74
CA ALA A 160 -3.03 14.16 -5.09
C ALA A 160 -2.13 13.53 -6.18
N GLU A 161 -0.82 13.47 -5.94
CA GLU A 161 0.13 12.85 -6.86
C GLU A 161 0.03 11.31 -6.88
N ALA A 162 -0.28 10.68 -5.74
CA ALA A 162 -0.57 9.25 -5.69
C ALA A 162 -1.81 8.90 -6.52
N TRP A 163 -2.85 9.74 -6.51
CA TRP A 163 -4.03 9.58 -7.36
C TRP A 163 -3.69 9.68 -8.85
N LYS A 164 -2.82 10.62 -9.23
CA LYS A 164 -2.34 10.73 -10.63
C LYS A 164 -1.57 9.49 -11.04
N ALA A 165 -0.61 9.05 -10.23
CA ALA A 165 0.16 7.84 -10.48
C ALA A 165 -0.73 6.59 -10.57
N LEU A 166 -1.77 6.49 -9.74
CA LEU A 166 -2.73 5.39 -9.81
C LEU A 166 -3.40 5.33 -11.19
N LYS A 167 -3.87 6.46 -11.72
CA LYS A 167 -4.47 6.51 -13.06
C LYS A 167 -3.47 6.16 -14.16
N GLU A 168 -2.20 6.51 -13.99
CA GLU A 168 -1.13 6.19 -14.93
C GLU A 168 -0.86 4.67 -15.02
N THR A 169 -1.10 3.90 -13.94
CA THR A 169 -0.91 2.43 -13.96
C THR A 169 -1.68 1.75 -15.09
N GLN A 170 -2.88 2.26 -15.42
CA GLN A 170 -3.69 1.78 -16.54
C GLN A 170 -2.92 1.76 -17.86
N PHE A 171 -2.02 2.72 -18.08
CA PHE A 171 -1.31 2.87 -19.35
C PHE A 171 0.10 2.28 -19.32
N GLN A 172 0.62 1.94 -18.14
CA GLN A 172 1.95 1.37 -17.95
C GLN A 172 1.99 -0.14 -18.24
N MET A 173 0.84 -0.82 -18.18
CA MET A 173 0.72 -2.24 -18.43
C MET A 173 -0.30 -2.55 -19.52
N SER A 174 0.07 -3.40 -20.48
CA SER A 174 -0.79 -3.77 -21.60
C SER A 174 -2.10 -4.42 -21.14
N ILE A 175 -2.04 -5.27 -20.11
CA ILE A 175 -3.20 -5.97 -19.56
C ILE A 175 -4.20 -5.02 -18.88
N LEU A 176 -3.71 -4.04 -18.12
CA LEU A 176 -4.51 -3.02 -17.47
C LEU A 176 -5.15 -2.09 -18.52
N LYS A 177 -4.37 -1.67 -19.53
CA LYS A 177 -4.85 -0.83 -20.64
C LYS A 177 -5.99 -1.49 -21.42
N LYS A 178 -5.85 -2.79 -21.75
CA LYS A 178 -6.86 -3.57 -22.48
C LYS A 178 -8.18 -3.65 -21.72
N ASN A 179 -8.11 -3.87 -20.41
CA ASN A 179 -9.29 -3.96 -19.55
C ASN A 179 -9.79 -2.58 -19.08
N LYS A 180 -9.07 -1.48 -19.38
CA LYS A 180 -9.35 -0.12 -18.90
C LYS A 180 -9.41 -0.04 -17.37
N LEU A 181 -8.54 -0.79 -16.71
CA LEU A 181 -8.43 -0.87 -15.26
C LEU A 181 -7.14 -0.22 -14.79
N VAL A 182 -7.13 0.23 -13.53
CA VAL A 182 -5.90 0.54 -12.79
C VAL A 182 -5.42 -0.71 -12.06
N ASP A 183 -4.18 -0.70 -11.58
CA ASP A 183 -3.65 -1.79 -10.76
C ASP A 183 -4.40 -1.91 -9.41
N SER A 184 -4.76 -3.13 -9.03
CA SER A 184 -5.50 -3.43 -7.79
C SER A 184 -4.67 -3.13 -6.55
N GLY A 185 -3.40 -3.55 -6.53
CA GLY A 185 -2.49 -3.30 -5.42
C GLY A 185 -2.23 -1.80 -5.21
N ALA A 186 -1.98 -1.08 -6.30
CA ALA A 186 -1.81 0.37 -6.32
C ALA A 186 -3.02 1.12 -5.78
N LYS A 187 -4.23 0.69 -6.16
CA LYS A 187 -5.46 1.28 -5.64
C LYS A 187 -5.64 1.03 -4.15
N GLY A 188 -5.26 -0.16 -3.67
CA GLY A 188 -5.23 -0.48 -2.25
C GLY A 188 -4.26 0.40 -1.46
N PHE A 189 -3.04 0.64 -1.97
CA PHE A 189 -2.12 1.59 -1.35
C PHE A 189 -2.65 3.03 -1.37
N TYR A 190 -3.28 3.44 -2.47
CA TYR A 190 -3.96 4.74 -2.54
C TYR A 190 -5.04 4.89 -1.47
N TYR A 191 -5.89 3.88 -1.27
CA TYR A 191 -6.91 3.87 -0.22
C TYR A 191 -6.31 4.06 1.17
N PHE A 192 -5.20 3.38 1.46
CA PHE A 192 -4.50 3.56 2.73
C PHE A 192 -4.02 5.00 2.92
N VAL A 193 -3.21 5.54 2.00
CA VAL A 193 -2.62 6.88 2.16
C VAL A 193 -3.66 7.99 2.07
N SER A 194 -4.75 7.77 1.34
CA SER A 194 -5.87 8.70 1.24
C SER A 194 -6.64 8.77 2.57
N GLY A 195 -6.99 7.62 3.16
CA GLY A 195 -7.64 7.57 4.48
C GLY A 195 -6.75 8.12 5.59
N PHE A 196 -5.46 7.79 5.53
CA PHE A 196 -4.44 8.35 6.43
C PHE A 196 -4.40 9.88 6.34
N THR A 197 -4.30 10.43 5.13
CA THR A 197 -4.19 11.87 4.90
C THR A 197 -5.43 12.62 5.38
N ASP A 198 -6.62 12.10 5.09
CA ASP A 198 -7.90 12.74 5.43
C ASP A 198 -8.08 12.83 6.95
N ALA A 199 -7.81 11.73 7.66
CA ALA A 199 -7.85 11.68 9.11
C ALA A 199 -6.77 12.57 9.73
N TYR A 200 -5.53 12.52 9.23
CA TYR A 200 -4.46 13.37 9.75
C TYR A 200 -4.82 14.84 9.61
N CYS A 201 -5.34 15.27 8.46
CA CYS A 201 -5.70 16.66 8.18
C CYS A 201 -7.06 17.08 8.79
N GLY A 202 -7.78 16.17 9.45
CA GLY A 202 -8.93 16.45 10.31
C GLY A 202 -10.19 16.96 9.61
N GLU A 203 -10.42 16.60 8.33
CA GLU A 203 -11.58 17.01 7.51
C GLU A 203 -12.22 18.38 7.90
N SER A 204 -11.45 19.46 7.80
CA SER A 204 -12.02 20.81 7.66
C SER A 204 -11.19 21.68 6.72
N LEU A 205 -10.94 21.17 5.52
CA LEU A 205 -10.64 21.98 4.33
C LEU A 205 -11.28 21.32 3.12
N GLY A 206 -12.62 21.46 3.00
CA GLY A 206 -13.37 21.51 1.74
C GLY A 206 -12.92 20.62 0.57
N GLY A 207 -12.53 19.38 0.83
CA GLY A 207 -12.15 18.42 -0.20
C GLY A 207 -13.42 17.79 -0.76
N GLN A 208 -13.71 18.09 -2.02
CA GLN A 208 -14.75 17.47 -2.81
C GLN A 208 -14.84 15.98 -2.45
N GLN A 209 -16.03 15.49 -2.07
CA GLN A 209 -16.33 14.07 -2.23
C GLN A 209 -15.73 13.70 -3.58
N GLU A 210 -14.70 12.84 -3.58
CA GLU A 210 -14.20 12.30 -4.83
C GLU A 210 -15.44 11.78 -5.50
N LYS A 211 -15.87 12.45 -6.58
CA LYS A 211 -16.91 11.94 -7.43
C LYS A 211 -16.42 10.55 -7.73
N ILE A 212 -17.10 9.57 -7.16
CA ILE A 212 -17.05 8.16 -7.54
C ILE A 212 -16.82 8.23 -9.03
N ILE A 213 -15.63 7.85 -9.50
CA ILE A 213 -15.42 7.69 -10.94
C ILE A 213 -16.65 6.88 -11.33
N PRO A 214 -17.56 7.41 -12.16
CA PRO A 214 -18.75 6.67 -12.44
C PRO A 214 -18.24 5.34 -12.98
N ASN A 215 -18.46 4.28 -12.22
CA ASN A 215 -18.71 2.99 -12.78
C ASN A 215 -19.93 3.25 -13.66
N LYS A 216 -19.74 3.76 -14.88
CA LYS A 216 -20.65 3.49 -15.97
C LYS A 216 -20.45 2.02 -16.35
N ILE A 217 -20.70 1.15 -15.37
CA ILE A 217 -21.60 0.05 -15.59
C ILE A 217 -22.94 0.74 -15.37
N GLU A 218 -23.49 1.34 -16.43
CA GLU A 218 -24.92 1.60 -16.46
C GLU A 218 -25.59 0.30 -15.99
N GLU A 219 -26.52 0.40 -15.05
CA GLU A 219 -27.32 -0.70 -14.53
C GLU A 219 -28.22 -1.27 -15.65
N ASP A 220 -27.59 -1.82 -16.68
CA ASP A 220 -28.23 -2.72 -17.61
C ASP A 220 -28.15 -4.10 -16.95
N LYS A 221 -29.30 -4.63 -16.54
CA LYS A 221 -29.46 -5.94 -15.88
C LYS A 221 -29.16 -7.12 -16.82
N THR A 222 -28.26 -6.90 -17.76
CA THR A 222 -27.82 -7.75 -18.87
C THR A 222 -26.29 -7.75 -19.03
N PHE A 223 -25.52 -7.32 -18.01
CA PHE A 223 -24.08 -7.48 -18.02
C PHE A 223 -23.68 -8.97 -17.89
N ILE A 224 -23.51 -9.56 -19.06
CA ILE A 224 -22.58 -10.62 -19.42
C ILE A 224 -21.51 -10.81 -18.33
N LYS A 225 -21.26 -12.06 -17.95
CA LYS A 225 -20.02 -12.49 -17.28
C LYS A 225 -18.82 -11.92 -18.06
N GLU A 226 -18.36 -10.71 -17.75
CA GLU A 226 -17.19 -10.13 -18.40
C GLU A 226 -15.99 -10.89 -17.88
N HIS A 227 -15.57 -11.89 -18.65
CA HIS A 227 -14.23 -12.43 -18.54
C HIS A 227 -13.28 -11.30 -18.92
N PHE A 228 -12.62 -10.71 -17.92
CA PHE A 228 -11.48 -9.84 -18.18
C PHE A 228 -10.47 -10.60 -19.04
N ILE A 229 -9.82 -9.86 -19.94
CA ILE A 229 -8.69 -10.42 -20.69
C ILE A 229 -7.60 -10.66 -19.65
N SER A 230 -7.27 -11.93 -19.42
CA SER A 230 -6.17 -12.37 -18.57
C SER A 230 -5.22 -13.24 -19.39
N GLU A 231 -3.95 -13.26 -19.00
CA GLU A 231 -3.02 -14.26 -19.52
C GLU A 231 -3.05 -15.48 -18.59
N ALA A 232 -3.14 -16.68 -19.16
CA ALA A 232 -3.02 -17.90 -18.36
C ALA A 232 -1.62 -17.91 -17.72
N PRO A 233 -1.52 -18.05 -16.38
CA PRO A 233 -0.22 -17.98 -15.73
C PRO A 233 0.63 -19.18 -16.18
N LYS A 234 1.91 -18.92 -16.49
CA LYS A 234 2.85 -20.00 -16.85
C LYS A 234 3.01 -21.01 -15.70
N ASN A 235 2.94 -20.54 -14.46
CA ASN A 235 3.05 -21.34 -13.24
C ASN A 235 1.74 -21.24 -12.44
N ARG A 236 1.22 -22.36 -11.93
CA ARG A 236 -0.11 -22.43 -11.29
C ARG A 236 -0.07 -22.39 -9.76
N TYR A 237 1.09 -22.09 -9.16
CA TYR A 237 1.28 -22.13 -7.72
C TYR A 237 2.11 -20.93 -7.28
N CYS A 238 1.61 -20.18 -6.29
CA CYS A 238 2.39 -19.23 -5.51
C CYS A 238 2.79 -19.92 -4.21
N SER A 239 4.04 -19.74 -3.76
CA SER A 239 4.51 -20.26 -2.48
C SER A 239 5.17 -19.16 -1.70
N GLU A 240 4.76 -19.01 -0.45
CA GLU A 240 5.20 -17.95 0.46
C GLU A 240 5.88 -18.58 1.67
N PHE A 241 7.03 -18.02 2.06
CA PHE A 241 7.81 -18.53 3.18
C PHE A 241 8.28 -17.35 4.02
N ILE A 242 8.04 -17.42 5.33
CA ILE A 242 8.61 -16.49 6.31
C ILE A 242 9.86 -17.14 6.91
N ILE A 243 11.02 -16.50 6.77
CA ILE A 243 12.29 -17.03 7.27
C ILE A 243 12.75 -16.16 8.45
N LYS A 244 12.73 -16.74 9.65
CA LYS A 244 13.22 -16.09 10.88
C LYS A 244 14.75 -16.20 10.91
N GLU A 245 15.45 -15.06 10.91
CA GLU A 245 16.92 -14.90 10.86
C GLU A 245 17.62 -15.43 9.60
N SER A 246 17.81 -14.58 8.58
CA SER A 246 18.57 -14.95 7.38
C SER A 246 19.46 -13.88 6.76
N GLN A 247 19.74 -12.75 7.42
CA GLN A 247 20.48 -11.62 6.82
C GLN A 247 21.78 -12.02 6.08
N LYS A 248 22.46 -13.09 6.52
CA LYS A 248 23.69 -13.59 5.87
C LYS A 248 23.47 -14.43 4.60
N GLN A 249 22.24 -14.82 4.26
CA GLN A 249 21.95 -15.74 3.14
C GLN A 249 20.89 -15.25 2.15
N GLU A 250 20.29 -14.07 2.35
CA GLU A 250 19.19 -13.56 1.51
C GLU A 250 19.53 -13.60 0.00
N ASN A 251 20.64 -12.99 -0.40
CA ASN A 251 21.07 -12.98 -1.81
C ASN A 251 21.31 -14.38 -2.38
N ARG A 252 21.84 -15.30 -1.55
CA ARG A 252 22.07 -16.70 -1.93
C ARG A 252 20.73 -17.43 -2.12
N LEU A 253 19.78 -17.23 -1.21
CA LEU A 253 18.44 -17.82 -1.29
C LEU A 253 17.68 -17.31 -2.52
N LYS A 254 17.66 -15.98 -2.74
CA LYS A 254 17.08 -15.36 -3.94
C LYS A 254 17.67 -15.95 -5.23
N SER A 255 19.01 -16.07 -5.31
CA SER A 255 19.67 -16.64 -6.50
C SER A 255 19.29 -18.11 -6.78
N LYS A 256 19.12 -18.93 -5.73
CA LYS A 256 18.73 -20.33 -5.88
C LYS A 256 17.27 -20.47 -6.35
N LEU A 257 16.36 -19.69 -5.77
CA LEU A 257 14.95 -19.70 -6.13
C LEU A 257 14.72 -19.22 -7.58
N VAL A 258 15.50 -18.26 -8.05
CA VAL A 258 15.45 -17.79 -9.46
C VAL A 258 15.99 -18.84 -10.43
N TYR A 259 17.02 -19.60 -10.03
CA TYR A 259 17.60 -20.65 -10.88
C TYR A 259 16.65 -21.84 -11.05
N GLU A 260 16.01 -22.29 -9.98
CA GLU A 260 15.08 -23.43 -10.00
C GLU A 260 13.76 -23.12 -10.72
N SER A 261 13.30 -21.86 -10.69
CA SER A 261 12.07 -21.43 -11.39
C SER A 261 12.21 -21.27 -12.91
N ARG A 262 13.43 -21.32 -13.46
CA ARG A 262 13.71 -21.29 -14.90
C ARG A 262 14.08 -22.65 -15.50
N GLY A 263 14.23 -23.68 -14.66
CA GLY A 263 14.73 -25.01 -15.03
C GLY A 263 13.67 -26.13 -15.08
N GLY A 264 12.37 -25.78 -15.04
CA GLY A 264 11.25 -26.72 -15.10
C GLY A 264 10.33 -26.46 -16.28
#